data_AF-A0A1F3KQW5-F1
#
_entry.id   AF-A0A1F3KQW5-F1
#
_cell.length_a   1.000
_cell.length_b   1.000
_cell.length_c   1.000
_cell.angle_alpha   90.00
_cell.angle_beta   90.00
_cell.angle_gamma   90.00
#
_symmetry.space_group_name_H-M   'P 1'
#
loop_
_entity.id
_entity.type
_entity.pdbx_description
1 polymer ?
#
loop_
_entity_poly.entity_id
_entity_poly.type
_entity_poly.pdbx_seq_one_letter_code
_entity_poly.pdbx_strand_id
1 'polypeptide(L)'
;MTDVKDERNAAIAVFLQALFKDRLEIWNPGSLPYGLTIAKLKVPHSSMPANPLLAESMYLAGYIERMGTGTGDIIRQCYDWGLKEPEFIQEEVFKTVIWRTVQATVQATVQATVQATVQADEDLNLAASDFVKRVVLVLSSELKRSEIQGALDLKHRDNFVENYLTPSVESGYIEMKYQNNPNHPQQRYRLTPKGKKLKEALEKNN
;
A
#
# COMPACT_ATOMS: atom_id res chain seq x y z
N MET A 1 -22.87 32.97 -43.15
CA MET A 1 -23.30 31.57 -43.33
C MET A 1 -22.25 30.70 -42.66
N THR A 2 -22.61 30.10 -41.52
CA THR A 2 -21.91 29.04 -40.74
C THR A 2 -20.46 29.35 -40.34
N ASP A 3 -20.17 29.84 -39.12
CA ASP A 3 -20.45 29.30 -37.78
C ASP A 3 -19.74 27.96 -37.48
N VAL A 4 -19.11 28.01 -36.32
CA VAL A 4 -18.23 27.12 -35.57
C VAL A 4 -18.67 25.66 -35.58
N LYS A 5 -17.70 24.75 -35.69
CA LYS A 5 -17.54 23.55 -34.84
C LYS A 5 -16.34 22.75 -35.34
N ASP A 6 -15.28 22.55 -34.58
CA ASP A 6 -15.17 22.06 -33.20
C ASP A 6 -14.11 20.97 -33.34
N GLU A 7 -13.07 21.12 -32.55
CA GLU A 7 -11.83 20.41 -32.65
C GLU A 7 -12.12 18.92 -32.42
N ARG A 8 -11.97 18.11 -33.47
CA ARG A 8 -11.86 16.66 -33.34
C ARG A 8 -10.50 16.28 -32.75
N ASN A 9 -10.22 16.80 -31.57
CA ASN A 9 -9.33 16.16 -30.63
C ASN A 9 -10.09 14.97 -30.06
N ALA A 10 -10.11 13.87 -30.83
CA ALA A 10 -10.13 12.54 -30.22
C ALA A 10 -8.78 12.35 -29.52
N ALA A 11 -8.53 13.16 -28.49
CA ALA A 11 -7.53 12.84 -27.50
C ALA A 11 -8.05 11.58 -26.83
N ILE A 12 -7.52 10.43 -27.26
CA ILE A 12 -7.38 9.28 -26.39
C ILE A 12 -6.78 9.87 -25.11
N ALA A 13 -7.62 10.03 -24.09
CA ALA A 13 -7.27 10.79 -22.90
C ALA A 13 -5.94 10.24 -22.40
N VAL A 14 -4.93 11.11 -22.43
CA VAL A 14 -3.60 10.81 -21.96
C VAL A 14 -3.74 10.40 -20.50
N PHE A 15 -3.68 9.10 -20.23
CA PHE A 15 -3.51 8.61 -18.87
C PHE A 15 -2.11 9.04 -18.46
N LEU A 16 -2.00 10.12 -17.69
CA LEU A 16 -0.77 10.40 -16.99
C LEU A 16 -0.70 9.38 -15.85
N GLN A 17 0.16 8.40 -16.03
CA GLN A 17 0.51 7.44 -15.00
C GLN A 17 1.78 7.95 -14.33
N ALA A 18 1.63 8.43 -13.10
CA ALA A 18 2.77 8.79 -12.27
C ALA A 18 3.11 7.59 -11.38
N LEU A 19 4.23 6.95 -11.69
CA LEU A 19 4.76 5.86 -10.88
C LEU A 19 5.73 6.42 -9.85
N PHE A 20 5.37 6.33 -8.58
CA PHE A 20 6.21 6.69 -7.45
C PHE A 20 6.78 5.44 -6.79
N LYS A 21 7.72 5.63 -5.87
CA LYS A 21 8.33 4.55 -5.09
C LYS A 21 7.29 3.74 -4.31
N ASP A 22 6.29 4.43 -3.77
CA ASP A 22 5.29 3.93 -2.81
C ASP A 22 3.87 3.82 -3.37
N ARG A 23 3.61 4.32 -4.59
CA ARG A 23 2.26 4.32 -5.17
C ARG A 23 2.26 4.48 -6.69
N LEU A 24 1.19 3.98 -7.30
CA LEU A 24 0.81 4.28 -8.67
C LEU A 24 -0.33 5.30 -8.63
N GLU A 25 -0.19 6.40 -9.34
CA GLU A 25 -1.28 7.34 -9.57
C GLU A 25 -1.72 7.30 -11.02
N ILE A 26 -3.02 7.11 -11.23
CA ILE A 26 -3.67 7.13 -12.54
C ILE A 26 -4.52 8.39 -12.61
N TRP A 27 -4.19 9.29 -13.53
CA TRP A 27 -4.89 10.55 -13.70
C TRP A 27 -5.75 10.51 -14.96
N ASN A 28 -7.03 10.82 -14.79
CA ASN A 28 -7.99 10.94 -15.88
C ASN A 28 -8.53 12.37 -15.91
N PRO A 29 -8.33 13.13 -17.00
CA PRO A 29 -8.86 14.49 -17.11
C PRO A 29 -10.38 14.51 -17.04
N GLY A 30 -10.91 15.55 -16.39
CA GLY A 30 -12.35 15.74 -16.21
C GLY A 30 -12.87 15.27 -14.86
N SER A 31 -14.19 15.17 -14.77
CA SER A 31 -14.91 14.88 -13.54
C SER A 31 -15.82 13.67 -13.64
N LEU A 32 -16.14 13.10 -12.49
CA LEU A 32 -17.11 12.00 -12.40
C LEU A 32 -18.46 12.41 -13.02
N PRO A 33 -19.01 11.60 -13.94
CA PRO A 33 -20.19 11.97 -14.70
C PRO A 33 -21.47 11.80 -13.86
N TYR A 34 -22.53 12.55 -14.21
CA TYR A 34 -23.90 12.36 -13.74
C TYR A 34 -24.09 12.31 -12.20
N GLY A 35 -23.31 13.09 -11.44
CA GLY A 35 -23.45 13.14 -9.98
C GLY A 35 -22.97 11.87 -9.26
N LEU A 36 -22.12 11.07 -9.91
CA LEU A 36 -21.28 10.08 -9.23
C LEU A 36 -20.39 10.80 -8.21
N THR A 37 -20.40 10.32 -6.98
CA THR A 37 -19.52 10.81 -5.92
C THR A 37 -18.46 9.76 -5.61
N ILE A 38 -17.35 10.19 -5.01
CA ILE A 38 -16.31 9.28 -4.53
C ILE A 38 -16.87 8.18 -3.63
N ALA A 39 -17.83 8.51 -2.75
CA ALA A 39 -18.48 7.53 -1.88
C ALA A 39 -19.27 6.48 -2.69
N LYS A 40 -19.94 6.88 -3.77
CA LYS A 40 -20.68 5.96 -4.63
C LYS A 40 -19.77 4.98 -5.37
N LEU A 41 -18.52 5.36 -5.69
CA LEU A 41 -17.56 4.46 -6.34
C LEU A 41 -17.17 3.25 -5.48
N LYS A 42 -17.34 3.34 -4.15
CA LYS A 42 -16.99 2.28 -3.21
C LYS A 42 -18.11 1.25 -3.01
N VAL A 43 -19.30 1.51 -3.55
CA VAL A 43 -20.46 0.63 -3.43
C VAL A 43 -20.95 0.24 -4.83
N PRO A 44 -21.72 -0.85 -4.98
CA PRO A 44 -22.29 -1.20 -6.28
C PRO A 44 -23.11 -0.04 -6.86
N HIS A 45 -22.79 0.34 -8.10
CA HIS A 45 -23.49 1.40 -8.82
C HIS A 45 -23.64 1.04 -10.30
N SER A 46 -24.65 1.61 -10.97
CA SER A 46 -24.80 1.45 -12.41
C SER A 46 -23.61 2.03 -13.17
N SER A 47 -23.18 1.37 -14.24
CA SER A 47 -22.18 1.94 -15.16
C SER A 47 -22.80 3.12 -15.91
N MET A 48 -22.24 4.31 -15.69
CA MET A 48 -22.68 5.55 -16.35
C MET A 48 -21.50 6.14 -17.14
N PRO A 49 -21.23 5.62 -18.35
CA PRO A 49 -20.10 6.09 -19.15
C PRO A 49 -20.35 7.49 -19.69
N ALA A 50 -19.35 8.37 -19.59
CA ALA A 50 -19.43 9.71 -20.17
C ALA A 50 -19.50 9.67 -21.71
N ASN A 51 -18.86 8.66 -22.33
CA ASN A 51 -18.94 8.40 -23.76
C ASN A 51 -19.50 6.99 -24.02
N PRO A 52 -20.81 6.86 -24.30
CA PRO A 52 -21.44 5.57 -24.55
C PRO A 52 -20.87 4.80 -25.74
N LEU A 53 -20.44 5.48 -26.82
CA LEU A 53 -19.91 4.82 -28.02
C LEU A 53 -18.56 4.15 -27.76
N LEU A 54 -17.69 4.82 -26.98
CA LEU A 54 -16.42 4.22 -26.56
C LEU A 54 -16.65 3.06 -25.59
N ALA A 55 -17.56 3.22 -24.63
CA ALA A 55 -17.89 2.15 -23.69
C ALA A 55 -18.49 0.92 -24.40
N GLU A 56 -19.37 1.14 -25.37
CA GLU A 56 -19.98 0.07 -26.15
C GLU A 56 -18.94 -0.71 -26.96
N SER A 57 -18.02 -0.02 -27.65
CA SER A 57 -16.96 -0.71 -28.39
C SER A 57 -16.02 -1.50 -27.47
N MET A 58 -15.65 -0.97 -26.31
CA MET A 58 -14.84 -1.69 -25.31
C MET A 58 -15.58 -2.88 -24.69
N TYR A 59 -16.89 -2.76 -24.46
CA TYR A 59 -17.72 -3.86 -23.96
C TYR A 59 -17.81 -4.99 -25.00
N LEU A 60 -18.08 -4.66 -26.26
CA LEU A 60 -18.15 -5.64 -27.35
C LEU A 60 -16.81 -6.34 -27.57
N ALA A 61 -15.70 -5.64 -27.34
CA ALA A 61 -14.35 -6.21 -27.36
C ALA A 61 -14.00 -7.04 -26.11
N GLY A 62 -14.87 -7.06 -25.09
CA GLY A 62 -14.65 -7.82 -23.85
C GLY A 62 -13.69 -7.17 -22.84
N TYR A 63 -13.34 -5.89 -23.00
CA TYR A 63 -12.41 -5.19 -22.11
C TYR A 63 -13.08 -4.67 -20.83
N ILE A 64 -14.37 -4.37 -20.86
CA ILE A 64 -15.11 -3.81 -19.73
C ILE A 64 -16.45 -4.51 -19.52
N GLU A 65 -16.98 -4.42 -18.30
CA GLU A 65 -18.30 -4.92 -17.93
C GLU A 65 -19.35 -3.80 -17.89
N ARG A 66 -20.65 -4.15 -18.01
CA ARG A 66 -21.75 -3.18 -17.95
C ARG A 66 -22.21 -2.82 -16.53
N MET A 67 -21.77 -3.56 -15.52
CA MET A 67 -22.35 -3.49 -14.17
C MET A 67 -21.68 -2.47 -13.23
N GLY A 68 -20.66 -1.73 -13.68
CA GLY A 68 -20.04 -0.69 -12.85
C GLY A 68 -19.31 -1.23 -11.61
N THR A 69 -18.83 -2.47 -11.69
CA THR A 69 -18.17 -3.23 -10.61
C THR A 69 -16.68 -2.91 -10.46
N GLY A 70 -16.06 -2.32 -11.48
CA GLY A 70 -14.61 -2.19 -11.59
C GLY A 70 -13.94 -1.49 -10.40
N THR A 71 -14.51 -0.43 -9.84
CA THR A 71 -13.93 0.25 -8.66
C THR A 71 -14.02 -0.60 -7.41
N GLY A 72 -15.12 -1.32 -7.22
CA GLY A 72 -15.28 -2.31 -6.16
C GLY A 72 -14.30 -3.48 -6.31
N ASP A 73 -14.06 -3.94 -7.54
CA ASP A 73 -13.06 -4.99 -7.81
C ASP A 73 -11.64 -4.53 -7.56
N ILE A 74 -11.29 -3.27 -7.85
CA ILE A 74 -9.98 -2.71 -7.50
C ILE A 74 -9.83 -2.67 -5.98
N ILE A 75 -10.85 -2.23 -5.24
CA ILE A 75 -10.84 -2.21 -3.77
C ILE A 75 -10.64 -3.62 -3.21
N ARG A 76 -11.44 -4.58 -3.68
CA ARG A 76 -11.35 -5.98 -3.27
C ARG A 76 -9.96 -6.56 -3.55
N GLN A 77 -9.44 -6.37 -4.75
CA GLN A 77 -8.10 -6.82 -5.11
C GLN A 77 -7.02 -6.16 -4.26
N CYS A 78 -7.14 -4.87 -3.91
CA CYS A 78 -6.18 -4.26 -3.00
C CYS A 78 -6.19 -4.97 -1.64
N TYR A 79 -7.36 -5.28 -1.08
CA TYR A 79 -7.44 -6.04 0.18
C TYR A 79 -6.90 -7.47 0.05
N ASP A 80 -7.28 -8.20 -1.01
CA ASP A 80 -6.83 -9.57 -1.24
C ASP A 80 -5.30 -9.68 -1.34
N TRP A 81 -4.65 -8.62 -1.84
CA TRP A 81 -3.20 -8.53 -2.00
C TRP A 81 -2.50 -7.84 -0.82
N GLY A 82 -3.22 -7.56 0.28
CA GLY A 82 -2.67 -6.90 1.47
C GLY A 82 -2.22 -5.45 1.22
N LEU A 83 -2.70 -4.82 0.15
CA LEU A 83 -2.46 -3.42 -0.16
C LEU A 83 -3.44 -2.53 0.62
N LYS A 84 -3.04 -1.27 0.83
CA LYS A 84 -3.95 -0.25 1.35
C LYS A 84 -5.05 -0.01 0.31
N GLU A 85 -6.27 0.22 0.80
CA GLU A 85 -7.42 0.61 -0.02
C GLU A 85 -7.04 1.76 -0.98
N PRO A 86 -7.45 1.68 -2.26
CA PRO A 86 -7.15 2.72 -3.24
C PRO A 86 -7.86 4.03 -2.86
N GLU A 87 -7.20 5.15 -3.15
CA GLU A 87 -7.76 6.47 -2.92
C GLU A 87 -8.29 7.07 -4.22
N PHE A 88 -9.55 7.50 -4.20
CA PHE A 88 -10.17 8.20 -5.33
C PHE A 88 -10.33 9.67 -4.96
N ILE A 89 -9.76 10.55 -5.78
CA ILE A 89 -9.72 12.00 -5.52
C ILE A 89 -10.28 12.72 -6.75
N GLN A 90 -11.24 13.61 -6.53
CA GLN A 90 -11.76 14.51 -7.57
C GLN A 90 -11.31 15.94 -7.28
N GLU A 91 -10.35 16.43 -8.06
CA GLU A 91 -9.89 17.82 -8.08
C GLU A 91 -9.99 18.36 -9.52
N GLU A 92 -8.95 19.02 -10.06
CA GLU A 92 -8.84 19.42 -11.47
C GLU A 92 -8.90 18.23 -12.43
N VAL A 93 -8.40 17.07 -11.97
CA VAL A 93 -8.49 15.78 -12.66
C VAL A 93 -8.99 14.72 -11.68
N PHE A 94 -9.57 13.65 -12.21
CA PHE A 94 -9.89 12.47 -11.41
C PHE A 94 -8.63 11.62 -11.22
N LYS A 95 -8.26 11.38 -9.96
CA LYS A 95 -7.09 10.59 -9.59
C LYS A 95 -7.51 9.30 -8.90
N THR A 96 -6.90 8.19 -9.31
CA THR A 96 -6.91 6.92 -8.57
C THR A 96 -5.50 6.63 -8.09
N VAL A 97 -5.32 6.50 -6.77
CA VAL A 97 -4.04 6.22 -6.13
C VAL A 97 -4.06 4.81 -5.57
N ILE A 98 -3.17 3.96 -6.10
CA ILE A 98 -2.98 2.58 -5.64
C ILE A 98 -1.66 2.52 -4.88
N TRP A 99 -1.74 2.21 -3.59
CA TRP A 99 -0.58 2.17 -2.71
C TRP A 99 0.17 0.86 -2.86
N ARG A 100 1.49 0.94 -2.98
CA ARG A 100 2.40 -0.19 -3.01
C ARG A 100 2.89 -0.48 -1.58
N THR A 101 2.87 -1.74 -1.17
CA THR A 101 3.57 -2.15 0.05
C THR A 101 5.06 -2.30 -0.23
N VAL A 102 5.90 -2.05 0.77
CA VAL A 102 7.36 -2.20 0.69
C VAL A 102 7.79 -3.64 0.31
N GLN A 103 6.88 -4.63 0.39
CA GLN A 103 7.13 -6.00 -0.06
C GLN A 103 7.10 -6.17 -1.59
N ALA A 104 6.32 -5.36 -2.33
CA ALA A 104 6.27 -5.45 -3.80
C ALA A 104 7.52 -4.86 -4.49
N THR A 105 8.38 -4.15 -3.75
CA THR A 105 9.71 -3.70 -4.22
C THR A 105 10.79 -4.79 -4.14
N VAL A 106 10.51 -5.95 -3.54
CA VAL A 106 11.50 -7.03 -3.41
C VAL A 106 11.52 -7.94 -4.65
N GLN A 107 10.43 -8.05 -5.42
CA GLN A 107 10.37 -8.97 -6.56
C GLN A 107 10.94 -8.40 -7.89
N ALA A 108 11.11 -7.08 -8.00
CA ALA A 108 11.66 -6.45 -9.21
C ALA A 108 13.17 -6.14 -9.12
N THR A 109 13.83 -6.41 -7.99
CA THR A 109 15.25 -6.10 -7.76
C THR A 109 16.15 -7.32 -7.61
N VAL A 110 15.63 -8.56 -7.61
CA VAL A 110 16.45 -9.77 -7.39
C VAL A 110 17.27 -10.21 -8.62
N GLN A 111 17.09 -9.61 -9.81
CA GLN A 111 17.82 -10.03 -11.02
C GLN A 111 19.04 -9.17 -11.39
N ALA A 112 19.33 -8.08 -10.68
CA ALA A 112 20.50 -7.26 -10.99
C ALA A 112 21.10 -6.62 -9.74
N THR A 113 21.77 -7.41 -8.90
CA THR A 113 22.87 -6.97 -8.00
C THR A 113 23.42 -8.17 -7.21
N VAL A 114 23.92 -9.18 -7.93
CA VAL A 114 24.88 -10.14 -7.36
C VAL A 114 26.25 -9.72 -7.86
N GLN A 115 26.81 -8.63 -7.32
CA GLN A 115 28.26 -8.35 -7.38
C GLN A 115 28.62 -7.09 -6.58
N ALA A 116 29.73 -7.23 -5.83
CA ALA A 116 30.51 -6.21 -5.13
C ALA A 116 30.10 -5.87 -3.68
N THR A 117 30.62 -6.73 -2.80
CA THR A 117 30.95 -6.54 -1.38
C THR A 117 31.59 -5.18 -1.05
N VAL A 118 30.93 -4.33 -0.24
CA VAL A 118 31.46 -3.67 0.99
C VAL A 118 30.27 -3.18 1.85
N GLN A 119 30.39 -3.25 3.19
CA GLN A 119 29.58 -2.60 4.25
C GLN A 119 28.28 -3.26 4.77
N ALA A 120 28.48 -4.31 5.57
CA ALA A 120 27.48 -5.11 6.29
C ALA A 120 26.61 -4.42 7.38
N ASP A 121 26.58 -3.09 7.48
CA ASP A 121 25.72 -2.36 8.44
C ASP A 121 24.53 -1.63 7.79
N GLU A 122 24.60 -1.29 6.49
CA GLU A 122 23.46 -0.69 5.76
C GLU A 122 22.40 -1.73 5.35
N ASP A 123 22.80 -2.99 5.15
CA ASP A 123 21.92 -4.07 4.69
C ASP A 123 20.79 -4.40 5.69
N LEU A 124 21.04 -4.28 7.01
CA LEU A 124 20.01 -4.56 8.02
C LEU A 124 18.90 -3.50 7.99
N ASN A 125 19.24 -2.23 7.74
CA ASN A 125 18.28 -1.13 7.65
C ASN A 125 17.47 -1.22 6.35
N LEU A 126 18.09 -1.60 5.23
CA LEU A 126 17.38 -1.71 3.96
C LEU A 126 16.51 -2.97 3.86
N ALA A 127 16.90 -4.07 4.51
CA ALA A 127 16.15 -5.34 4.50
C ALA A 127 14.95 -5.37 5.48
N ALA A 128 14.97 -4.58 6.56
CA ALA A 128 13.88 -4.54 7.51
C ALA A 128 12.69 -3.71 6.96
N SER A 129 11.48 -4.26 7.02
CA SER A 129 10.25 -3.50 6.74
C SER A 129 10.10 -2.32 7.71
N ASP A 130 9.50 -1.21 7.27
CA ASP A 130 9.27 -0.03 8.10
C ASP A 130 8.43 -0.34 9.35
N PHE A 131 7.53 -1.33 9.28
CA PHE A 131 6.78 -1.81 10.44
C PHE A 131 7.68 -2.43 11.51
N VAL A 132 8.68 -3.21 11.09
CA VAL A 132 9.66 -3.84 11.98
C VAL A 132 10.56 -2.79 12.60
N LYS A 133 11.02 -1.81 11.82
CA LYS A 133 11.84 -0.69 12.32
C LYS A 133 11.13 0.08 13.42
N ARG A 134 9.84 0.40 13.24
CA ARG A 134 9.02 1.09 14.24
C ARG A 134 8.94 0.31 15.55
N VAL A 135 8.70 -1.01 15.48
CA VAL A 135 8.66 -1.87 16.67
C VAL A 135 10.03 -1.91 17.37
N VAL A 136 11.11 -2.04 16.61
CA VAL A 136 12.48 -2.08 17.14
C VAL A 136 12.88 -0.78 17.83
N LEU A 137 12.52 0.38 17.27
CA LEU A 137 12.78 1.70 17.86
C LEU A 137 12.12 1.86 19.23
N VAL A 138 10.85 1.44 19.35
CA VAL A 138 10.05 1.56 20.58
C VAL A 138 10.55 0.64 21.69
N LEU A 139 11.10 -0.53 21.35
CA LEU A 139 11.58 -1.49 22.34
C LEU A 139 12.89 -1.03 22.97
N SER A 140 12.83 -0.49 24.19
CA SER A 140 13.98 -0.19 25.04
C SER A 140 14.22 -1.24 26.13
N SER A 141 13.19 -2.02 26.49
CA SER A 141 13.21 -3.07 27.52
C SER A 141 12.18 -4.18 27.20
N GLU A 142 11.86 -5.06 28.15
CA GLU A 142 10.85 -6.11 27.97
C GLU A 142 9.42 -5.54 28.05
N LEU A 143 8.78 -5.32 26.91
CA LEU A 143 7.43 -4.75 26.84
C LEU A 143 6.36 -5.81 26.56
N LYS A 144 5.17 -5.60 27.10
CA LYS A 144 3.96 -6.32 26.71
C LYS A 144 3.50 -5.85 25.33
N ARG A 145 2.76 -6.72 24.65
CA ARG A 145 2.06 -6.40 23.39
C ARG A 145 1.33 -5.05 23.43
N SER A 146 0.53 -4.83 24.48
CA SER A 146 -0.28 -3.61 24.64
C SER A 146 0.56 -2.36 24.83
N GLU A 147 1.71 -2.47 25.49
CA GLU A 147 2.65 -1.37 25.72
C GLU A 147 3.33 -0.98 24.40
N ILE A 148 3.73 -1.96 23.59
CA ILE A 148 4.30 -1.73 22.25
C ILE A 148 3.26 -1.07 21.34
N GLN A 149 2.04 -1.58 21.33
CA GLN A 149 0.95 -1.01 20.54
C GLN A 149 0.65 0.44 20.94
N GLY A 150 0.58 0.70 22.25
CA GLY A 150 0.31 2.04 22.79
C GLY A 150 1.44 3.03 22.47
N ALA A 151 2.69 2.60 22.57
CA ALA A 151 3.84 3.44 22.23
C ALA A 151 3.95 3.74 20.72
N LEU A 152 3.33 2.92 19.86
CA LEU A 152 3.19 3.17 18.42
C LEU A 152 1.91 3.94 18.04
N ASP A 153 1.09 4.30 19.02
CA ASP A 153 -0.22 4.96 18.85
C ASP A 153 -1.16 4.22 17.86
N LEU A 154 -1.12 2.88 17.88
CA LEU A 154 -1.93 2.04 16.98
C LEU A 154 -3.26 1.67 17.63
N LYS A 155 -4.37 1.97 16.93
CA LYS A 155 -5.74 1.75 17.45
C LYS A 155 -6.23 0.31 17.28
N HIS A 156 -5.85 -0.35 16.17
CA HIS A 156 -6.41 -1.66 15.81
C HIS A 156 -5.49 -2.81 16.22
N ARG A 157 -6.03 -3.70 17.06
CA ARG A 157 -5.27 -4.80 17.65
C ARG A 157 -4.78 -5.81 16.62
N ASP A 158 -5.65 -6.26 15.73
CA ASP A 158 -5.39 -7.37 14.80
C ASP A 158 -4.38 -6.93 13.74
N ASN A 159 -4.60 -5.73 13.16
CA ASN A 159 -3.64 -5.08 12.27
C ASN A 159 -2.25 -4.95 12.90
N PHE A 160 -2.15 -4.60 14.19
CA PHE A 160 -0.87 -4.55 14.89
C PHE A 160 -0.22 -5.95 15.03
N VAL A 161 -0.99 -7.01 15.29
CA VAL A 161 -0.42 -8.37 15.33
C VAL A 161 0.14 -8.76 13.98
N GLU A 162 -0.68 -8.64 12.93
CA GLU A 162 -0.41 -9.20 11.62
C GLU A 162 0.71 -8.44 10.90
N ASN A 163 0.71 -7.11 10.97
CA ASN A 163 1.62 -6.30 10.16
C ASN A 163 2.87 -5.81 10.91
N TYR A 164 2.83 -5.77 12.24
CA TYR A 164 3.94 -5.23 13.05
C TYR A 164 4.59 -6.32 13.90
N LEU A 165 3.82 -6.94 14.78
CA LEU A 165 4.38 -7.82 15.80
C LEU A 165 4.86 -9.16 15.25
N THR A 166 4.01 -9.87 14.52
CA THR A 166 4.32 -11.19 13.96
C THR A 166 5.51 -11.12 12.99
N PRO A 167 5.54 -10.17 12.03
CA PRO A 167 6.68 -10.04 11.13
C PRO A 167 7.97 -9.69 11.88
N SER A 168 7.90 -8.91 12.97
CA SER A 168 9.09 -8.56 13.77
C SER A 168 9.67 -9.78 14.51
N VAL A 169 8.81 -10.69 14.96
CA VAL A 169 9.22 -11.96 15.59
C VAL A 169 9.79 -12.92 14.54
N GLU A 170 9.08 -13.12 13.43
CA GLU A 170 9.48 -14.04 12.35
C GLU A 170 10.81 -13.65 11.70
N SER A 171 11.03 -12.35 11.50
CA SER A 171 12.29 -11.83 10.97
C SER A 171 13.44 -11.82 12.00
N GLY A 172 13.16 -12.21 13.25
CA GLY A 172 14.14 -12.44 14.30
C GLY A 172 14.76 -11.16 14.90
N TYR A 173 14.15 -9.99 14.71
CA TYR A 173 14.61 -8.76 15.37
C TYR A 173 14.10 -8.65 16.81
N ILE A 174 12.95 -9.27 17.10
CA ILE A 174 12.42 -9.39 18.46
C ILE A 174 12.10 -10.85 18.77
N GLU A 175 12.05 -11.19 20.05
CA GLU A 175 11.68 -12.53 20.50
C GLU A 175 10.68 -12.48 21.66
N MET A 176 9.89 -13.54 21.79
CA MET A 176 8.99 -13.77 22.92
C MET A 176 9.77 -14.32 24.13
N LYS A 177 9.46 -13.82 25.33
CA LYS A 177 10.05 -14.33 26.57
C LYS A 177 9.69 -15.80 26.81
N TYR A 178 8.44 -16.16 26.57
CA TYR A 178 7.96 -17.54 26.68
C TYR A 178 7.71 -18.10 25.29
N GLN A 179 8.76 -18.59 24.64
CA GLN A 179 8.69 -19.13 23.27
C GLN A 179 7.80 -20.38 23.18
N ASN A 180 7.91 -21.28 24.17
CA ASN A 180 7.13 -22.54 24.21
C ASN A 180 5.65 -22.33 24.53
N ASN A 181 5.26 -21.14 25.01
CA ASN A 181 3.87 -20.82 25.31
C ASN A 181 3.56 -19.37 24.86
N PRO A 182 3.22 -19.18 23.58
CA PRO A 182 2.93 -17.85 23.03
C PRO A 182 1.82 -17.10 23.77
N ASN A 183 0.83 -17.83 24.31
CA ASN A 183 -0.33 -17.29 25.01
C ASN A 183 -0.11 -17.11 26.53
N HIS A 184 1.14 -17.15 27.00
CA HIS A 184 1.44 -17.00 28.43
C HIS A 184 0.94 -15.63 28.97
N PRO A 185 0.28 -15.55 30.13
CA PRO A 185 -0.30 -14.30 30.66
C PRO A 185 0.73 -13.22 30.97
N GLN A 186 1.99 -13.61 31.20
CA GLN A 186 3.12 -12.69 31.39
C GLN A 186 4.00 -12.57 30.14
N GLN A 187 3.47 -12.82 28.94
CA GLN A 187 4.22 -12.71 27.70
C GLN A 187 4.80 -11.30 27.53
N ARG A 188 6.07 -11.24 27.16
CA ARG A 188 6.81 -10.02 26.87
C ARG A 188 7.65 -10.21 25.63
N TYR A 189 7.94 -9.12 24.94
CA TYR A 189 8.78 -9.07 23.76
C TYR A 189 10.03 -8.26 24.08
N ARG A 190 11.17 -8.72 23.57
CA ARG A 190 12.47 -8.07 23.77
C ARG A 190 13.31 -8.14 22.49
N LEU A 191 14.28 -7.23 22.38
CA LEU A 191 15.21 -7.21 21.25
C LEU A 191 16.17 -8.40 21.29
N THR A 192 16.36 -9.03 20.14
CA THR A 192 17.43 -10.01 19.91
C THR A 192 18.76 -9.29 19.64
N PRO A 193 19.91 -9.99 19.59
CA PRO A 193 21.16 -9.39 19.15
C PRO A 193 21.06 -8.72 17.76
N LYS A 194 20.25 -9.30 16.86
CA LYS A 194 19.96 -8.73 15.54
C LYS A 194 19.13 -7.44 15.65
N GLY A 195 18.11 -7.43 16.51
CA GLY A 195 17.29 -6.25 16.79
C GLY A 195 18.08 -5.08 17.38
N LYS A 196 19.02 -5.36 18.30
CA LYS A 196 19.88 -4.32 18.90
C LYS A 196 20.77 -3.64 17.87
N LYS A 197 21.43 -4.42 17.01
CA LYS A 197 22.23 -3.88 15.90
C LYS A 197 21.40 -2.99 14.97
N LEU A 198 20.19 -3.44 14.61
CA LEU A 198 19.29 -2.62 13.78
C LEU A 198 18.91 -1.32 14.50
N LYS A 199 18.62 -1.37 15.79
CA LYS A 199 18.28 -0.17 16.57
C LYS A 199 19.43 0.84 16.57
N GLU A 200 20.66 0.39 16.84
CA GLU A 200 21.86 1.23 16.81
C GLU A 200 22.08 1.85 15.42
N ALA A 201 21.82 1.09 14.34
CA ALA A 201 21.90 1.59 12.98
C ALA A 201 20.81 2.64 12.65
N LEU A 202 19.61 2.51 13.22
CA LEU A 202 18.53 3.48 13.04
C LEU A 202 18.76 4.77 13.82
N GLU A 203 19.30 4.67 15.04
CA GLU A 203 19.59 5.83 15.90
C GLU A 203 20.76 6.68 15.37
N LYS A 204 21.72 6.09 14.65
CA LYS A 204 22.83 6.82 14.01
C LYS A 204 22.42 7.64 12.78
N ASN A 205 21.25 7.37 12.21
CA ASN A 205 20.77 7.99 10.97
C ASN A 205 19.69 9.07 11.19
N ASN A 206 19.38 9.41 12.45
CA ASN A 206 18.49 10.50 12.85
C ASN A 206 19.28 11.59 13.56
#